data_AF-A0A382W9V1-F1
#
_entry.id   AF-A0A382W9V1-F1
#
_cell.length_a   1.000
_cell.length_b   1.000
_cell.length_c   1.000
_cell.angle_alpha   90.00
_cell.angle_beta   90.00
_cell.angle_gamma   90.00
#
_symmetry.space_group_name_H-M   'P 1'
#
loop_
_entity.id
_entity.type
_entity.pdbx_description
1 polymer ?
#
loop_
_entity_poly.entity_id
_entity_poly.type
_entity_poly.pdbx_seq_one_letter_code
_entity_poly.pdbx_strand_id
1 'polypeptide(L)'
;MEEYGVLERVEQLGVLQEWPDIVGDSLSQVTKVRGIDNKTLLIEVRSSAWMMELNMLKNDVLDRVNERFEDIIFERIVFVLAETT
;
A
#
# COMPACT_ATOMS: atom_id res chain seq x y z
N MET A 1 -27.11 1.58 -3.70
CA MET A 1 -25.87 1.08 -4.34
C MET A 1 -24.74 2.13 -4.29
N GLU A 2 -25.01 3.38 -3.90
CA GLU A 2 -24.01 4.47 -3.90
C GLU A 2 -23.15 4.56 -2.62
N GLU A 3 -23.55 3.97 -1.49
CA GLU A 3 -22.77 4.08 -0.23
C GLU A 3 -21.48 3.25 -0.21
N TYR A 4 -21.45 2.07 -0.83
CA TYR A 4 -20.28 1.18 -0.81
C TYR A 4 -19.06 1.81 -1.46
N GLY A 5 -19.23 2.59 -2.53
CA GLY A 5 -18.11 3.23 -3.23
C GLY A 5 -17.57 4.49 -2.55
N VAL A 6 -18.28 5.03 -1.55
CA VAL A 6 -17.81 6.17 -0.74
C VAL A 6 -16.97 5.65 0.43
N LEU A 7 -17.43 4.60 1.11
CA LEU A 7 -16.70 3.98 2.21
C LEU A 7 -15.32 3.50 1.74
N GLU A 8 -15.28 2.78 0.61
CA GLU A 8 -14.06 2.23 0.02
C GLU A 8 -13.06 3.34 -0.37
N ARG A 9 -13.54 4.53 -0.75
CA ARG A 9 -12.68 5.70 -1.04
C ARG A 9 -12.13 6.37 0.22
N VAL A 10 -12.93 6.48 1.29
CA VAL A 10 -12.48 7.07 2.56
C VAL A 10 -11.41 6.19 3.19
N GLU A 11 -11.62 4.89 3.14
CA GLU A 11 -10.68 3.86 3.55
C GLU A 11 -9.37 3.91 2.75
N GLN A 12 -9.47 4.03 1.42
CA GLN A 12 -8.30 4.23 0.55
C GLN A 12 -7.48 5.46 0.95
N LEU A 13 -8.16 6.57 1.27
CA LEU A 13 -7.49 7.80 1.72
C LEU A 13 -6.79 7.64 3.07
N GLY A 14 -7.31 6.79 3.97
CA GLY A 14 -6.67 6.46 5.23
C GLY A 14 -5.32 5.77 5.05
N VAL A 15 -5.30 4.71 4.22
CA VAL A 15 -4.04 3.99 3.89
C VAL A 15 -2.99 4.91 3.28
N LEU A 16 -3.41 5.78 2.36
CA LEU A 16 -2.53 6.76 1.72
C LEU A 16 -1.86 7.71 2.72
N GLN A 17 -2.58 8.12 3.77
CA GLN A 17 -2.09 9.06 4.78
C GLN A 17 -1.19 8.39 5.83
N GLU A 18 -1.57 7.20 6.27
CA GLU A 18 -0.88 6.44 7.33
C GLU A 18 0.34 5.65 6.81
N TRP A 19 0.53 5.57 5.48
CA TRP A 19 1.61 4.78 4.86
C TRP A 19 2.99 5.04 5.47
N PRO A 20 3.44 6.30 5.70
CA PRO A 20 4.74 6.56 6.32
C PRO A 20 4.88 5.98 7.73
N ASP A 21 3.81 5.99 8.52
CA ASP A 21 3.82 5.41 9.87
C ASP A 21 3.84 3.87 9.80
N ILE A 22 3.18 3.30 8.79
CA ILE A 22 3.12 1.85 8.58
C ILE A 22 4.46 1.29 8.14
N VAL A 23 5.16 1.90 7.19
CA VAL A 23 6.42 1.33 6.65
C VAL A 23 7.68 1.98 7.23
N GLY A 24 7.54 3.13 7.88
CA GLY A 24 8.63 3.95 8.39
C GLY A 24 9.25 4.87 7.32
N ASP A 25 9.95 5.90 7.79
CA ASP A 25 10.49 6.99 6.96
C ASP A 25 11.26 6.48 5.74
N SER A 26 12.22 5.57 5.91
CA SER A 26 13.07 5.07 4.83
C SER A 26 12.29 4.47 3.66
N LEU A 27 11.31 3.60 3.95
CA LEU A 27 10.50 2.96 2.92
C LEU A 27 9.49 3.94 2.31
N SER A 28 8.96 4.86 3.10
CA SER A 28 8.03 5.90 2.63
C SER A 28 8.65 6.84 1.59
N GLN A 29 9.97 7.03 1.61
CA GLN A 29 10.68 7.87 0.63
C GLN A 29 10.78 7.22 -0.76
N VAL A 30 10.74 5.89 -0.82
CA VAL A 30 10.95 5.11 -2.05
C VAL A 30 9.71 4.35 -2.51
N THR A 31 8.66 4.33 -1.69
CA THR A 31 7.38 3.70 -1.99
C THR A 31 6.22 4.67 -1.87
N LYS A 32 5.18 4.47 -2.66
CA LYS A 32 3.94 5.25 -2.58
C LYS A 32 2.74 4.34 -2.87
N VAL A 33 1.70 4.43 -2.06
CA VAL A 33 0.42 3.77 -2.37
C VAL A 33 -0.18 4.43 -3.62
N ARG A 34 -0.40 3.63 -4.68
CA ARG A 34 -1.04 4.08 -5.92
C ARG A 34 -2.56 3.93 -5.83
N GLY A 35 -3.03 2.91 -5.11
CA GLY A 35 -4.44 2.62 -4.92
C GLY A 35 -4.67 1.23 -4.35
N ILE A 36 -5.94 0.90 -4.19
CA ILE A 36 -6.40 -0.42 -3.75
C ILE A 36 -7.38 -0.94 -4.80
N ASP A 37 -7.21 -2.20 -5.20
CA ASP A 37 -8.11 -2.89 -6.12
C ASP A 37 -8.37 -4.32 -5.60
N ASN A 38 -9.63 -4.70 -5.41
CA ASN A 38 -9.99 -6.05 -4.97
C ASN A 38 -9.14 -6.58 -3.80
N LYS A 39 -9.08 -5.82 -2.68
CA LYS A 39 -8.25 -6.12 -1.49
C LYS A 39 -6.74 -6.24 -1.76
N THR A 40 -6.29 -5.72 -2.90
CA THR A 40 -4.87 -5.67 -3.28
C THR A 40 -4.35 -4.24 -3.16
N LEU A 41 -3.30 -4.04 -2.36
CA LEU A 41 -2.56 -2.79 -2.29
C LEU A 41 -1.59 -2.68 -3.46
N LEU A 42 -1.76 -1.66 -4.27
CA LEU A 42 -0.85 -1.36 -5.36
C LEU A 42 0.15 -0.29 -4.91
N ILE A 43 1.41 -0.68 -4.79
CA ILE A 43 2.49 0.19 -4.32
C ILE A 43 3.45 0.50 -5.48
N GLU A 44 3.61 1.78 -5.75
CA GLU A 44 4.63 2.27 -6.67
C GLU A 44 5.98 2.37 -5.96
N VAL A 45 7.05 1.95 -6.63
CA VAL A 45 8.42 1.95 -6.13
C VAL A 45 9.31 2.76 -7.08
N ARG A 46 10.05 3.72 -6.53
CA ARG A 46 10.85 4.67 -7.34
C ARG A 46 12.13 4.07 -7.92
N SER A 47 12.61 2.93 -7.43
CA SER A 47 13.82 2.30 -7.97
C SER A 47 13.75 0.78 -7.98
N SER A 48 14.40 0.19 -8.98
CA SER A 48 14.53 -1.26 -9.14
C SER A 48 15.35 -1.92 -8.02
N ALA A 49 16.28 -1.18 -7.41
CA ALA A 49 17.10 -1.67 -6.29
C ALA A 49 16.24 -2.13 -5.10
N TRP A 50 15.13 -1.42 -4.82
CA TRP A 50 14.23 -1.76 -3.72
C TRP A 50 13.25 -2.88 -4.05
N MET A 51 13.03 -3.20 -5.33
CA MET A 51 12.01 -4.16 -5.73
C MET A 51 12.27 -5.56 -5.14
N MET A 52 13.52 -6.02 -5.11
CA MET A 52 13.86 -7.34 -4.58
C MET A 52 13.65 -7.40 -3.06
N GLU A 53 14.16 -6.42 -2.33
CA GLU A 53 14.03 -6.28 -0.87
C GLU A 53 12.54 -6.23 -0.47
N LEU A 54 11.74 -5.38 -1.14
CA LEU A 54 10.31 -5.22 -0.87
C LEU A 54 9.52 -6.50 -1.15
N ASN A 55 9.89 -7.27 -2.17
CA ASN A 55 9.25 -8.56 -2.42
C ASN A 55 9.52 -9.58 -1.31
N MET A 56 10.67 -9.51 -0.63
CA MET A 56 10.95 -10.34 0.54
C MET A 56 10.18 -9.86 1.78
N LEU A 57 10.04 -8.54 1.94
CA LEU A 57 9.32 -7.91 3.06
C LEU A 57 7.81 -7.83 2.86
N LYS A 58 7.28 -8.25 1.70
CA LYS A 58 5.89 -8.00 1.31
C LYS A 58 4.86 -8.52 2.31
N ASN A 59 5.12 -9.65 2.96
CA ASN A 59 4.20 -10.24 3.93
C ASN A 59 4.21 -9.42 5.22
N ASP A 60 5.39 -9.03 5.72
CA ASP A 60 5.53 -8.15 6.89
C ASP A 60 4.82 -6.81 6.67
N VAL A 61 4.99 -6.21 5.49
CA VAL A 61 4.31 -4.97 5.13
C VAL A 61 2.79 -5.18 5.08
N LEU A 62 2.31 -6.27 4.49
CA LEU A 62 0.89 -6.58 4.44
C LEU A 62 0.29 -6.78 5.84
N ASP A 63 1.00 -7.48 6.72
CA ASP A 63 0.59 -7.71 8.11
C ASP A 63 0.49 -6.38 8.86
N ARG A 64 1.52 -5.51 8.77
CA ARG A 64 1.52 -4.18 9.40
C ARG A 64 0.40 -3.28 8.89
N VAL A 65 0.02 -3.39 7.61
CA VAL A 65 -1.14 -2.65 7.08
C VAL A 65 -2.43 -3.19 7.70
N ASN A 66 -2.63 -4.51 7.72
CA ASN A 66 -3.82 -5.12 8.31
C ASN A 66 -3.93 -4.87 9.82
N GLU A 67 -2.80 -4.77 10.55
CA GLU A 67 -2.77 -4.36 11.96
C GLU A 67 -3.22 -2.91 12.17
N ARG A 68 -3.02 -2.04 11.17
CA ARG A 68 -3.42 -0.62 11.23
C ARG A 68 -4.89 -0.41 10.83
N PHE A 69 -5.42 -1.25 9.95
CA PHE A 69 -6.77 -1.13 9.41
C PHE A 69 -7.61 -2.37 9.75
N GLU A 70 -8.28 -2.36 10.90
CA GLU A 70 -9.08 -3.51 11.37
C GLU A 70 -10.36 -3.73 10.54
N ASP A 71 -10.88 -2.67 9.89
CA ASP A 71 -12.11 -2.73 9.10
C ASP A 71 -11.90 -3.33 7.70
N ILE A 72 -10.65 -3.43 7.23
CA ILE A 72 -10.29 -3.89 5.89
C ILE A 72 -9.22 -4.95 5.95
N ILE A 73 -9.50 -6.10 5.36
CA ILE A 73 -8.49 -7.15 5.20
C ILE A 73 -7.91 -7.05 3.79
N PHE A 74 -6.65 -6.64 3.69
CA PHE A 74 -5.85 -6.74 2.49
C PHE A 74 -5.30 -8.15 2.32
N GLU A 75 -5.56 -8.75 1.16
CA GLU A 75 -5.15 -10.12 0.84
C GLU A 75 -3.82 -10.16 0.07
N ARG A 76 -3.44 -9.03 -0.53
CA ARG A 76 -2.25 -8.95 -1.39
C ARG A 76 -1.66 -7.55 -1.40
N ILE A 77 -0.34 -7.50 -1.59
CA ILE A 77 0.40 -6.30 -1.95
C ILE A 77 1.16 -6.55 -3.25
N VAL A 78 1.14 -5.58 -4.16
CA VAL A 78 1.82 -5.65 -5.47
C VAL A 78 2.69 -4.41 -5.63
N PHE A 79 3.98 -4.64 -5.90
CA PHE A 79 4.94 -3.58 -6.18
C PHE A 79 5.09 -3.37 -7.68
N VAL A 80 4.99 -2.13 -8.13
CA VAL A 80 5.21 -1.72 -9.52
C VAL A 80 6.27 -0.62 -9.58
N LEU A 81 7.11 -0.60 -10.61
CA LEU A 81 8.07 0.50 -10.79
C LEU A 81 7.34 1.76 -11.23
N ALA A 82 7.77 2.90 -10.67
CA ALA A 82 7.37 4.20 -11.19
C ALA A 82 7.82 4.32 -12.65
N GLU A 83 6.89 4.60 -13.55
CA GLU A 83 7.23 4.96 -14.92
C GLU A 83 7.92 6.32 -14.89
N THR A 84 9.18 6.39 -15.33
CA THR A 84 9.84 7.69 -15.53
C THR A 84 9.20 8.34 -16.75
N THR A 85 8.21 9.19 -16.53
CA THR A 85 7.71 10.12 -17.56
C THR A 85 8.57 11.37 -17.60
#